data_AF-A6NPW1-F1
#
_entry.id   AF-A6NPW1-F1
#
_cell.length_a   1.000
_cell.length_b   1.000
_cell.length_c   1.000
_cell.angle_alpha   90.00
_cell.angle_beta   90.00
_cell.angle_gamma   90.00
#
_symmetry.space_group_name_H-M   'P 1'
#
loop_
_entity.id
_entity.type
_entity.pdbx_description
1 polymer ?
#
loop_
_entity_poly.entity_id
_entity_poly.type
_entity_poly.pdbx_seq_one_letter_code
_entity_poly.pdbx_strand_id
1 'polypeptide(L)'
;MVRINGKGNAVLLALTLITFAAYAVVLVTAFWDLPLDIPTWHQLLLLYAHFIPMFFLELLLCRTAKIKWRILLPAVLLAVPGLWFVASAEWYAMAWLLVGWWCVAPVLGCLAAWVIWAISRRVARPNPI
;
A
#
# COMPACT_ATOMS: atom_id res chain seq x y z
N MET A 1 -17.48 0.89 -21.24
CA MET A 1 -16.64 -0.18 -20.65
C MET A 1 -15.20 0.17 -20.99
N VAL A 2 -14.37 0.61 -20.05
CA VAL A 2 -12.97 0.97 -20.37
C VAL A 2 -12.27 -0.31 -20.81
N ARG A 3 -11.85 -0.40 -22.08
CA ARG A 3 -11.11 -1.55 -22.60
C ARG A 3 -9.74 -1.57 -21.92
N ILE A 4 -9.61 -2.40 -20.90
CA ILE A 4 -8.41 -2.47 -20.07
C ILE A 4 -7.35 -3.24 -20.86
N ASN A 5 -6.34 -2.52 -21.36
CA ASN A 5 -5.24 -3.11 -22.10
C ASN A 5 -4.42 -4.01 -21.17
N GLY A 6 -4.24 -5.30 -21.51
CA GLY A 6 -3.50 -6.27 -20.70
C GLY A 6 -2.07 -5.80 -20.37
N LYS A 7 -1.45 -5.03 -21.28
CA LYS A 7 -0.14 -4.41 -21.06
C LYS A 7 -0.11 -3.42 -19.89
N GLY A 8 -1.15 -2.61 -19.72
CA GLY A 8 -1.20 -1.61 -18.64
C GLY A 8 -1.35 -2.22 -17.25
N ASN A 9 -2.11 -3.32 -17.14
CA ASN A 9 -2.24 -4.06 -15.88
C ASN A 9 -0.95 -4.80 -15.54
N ALA A 10 -0.25 -5.36 -16.54
CA ALA A 10 1.04 -6.00 -16.34
C ALA A 10 2.09 -5.00 -15.82
N VAL A 11 2.13 -3.78 -16.36
CA VAL A 11 3.01 -2.71 -15.87
C VAL A 11 2.67 -2.33 -14.42
N LEU A 12 1.39 -2.15 -14.09
CA LEU A 12 1.00 -1.86 -12.70
C LEU A 12 1.38 -2.98 -11.74
N LEU A 13 1.20 -4.24 -12.14
CA LEU A 13 1.62 -5.39 -11.36
C LEU A 13 3.14 -5.39 -11.15
N ALA A 14 3.91 -5.19 -12.21
CA ALA A 14 5.38 -5.11 -12.12
C ALA A 14 5.82 -3.97 -11.19
N LEU A 15 5.25 -2.77 -11.32
CA LEU A 15 5.54 -1.64 -10.44
C LEU A 15 5.18 -1.95 -8.99
N THR A 16 4.03 -2.58 -8.76
CA THR A 16 3.61 -3.02 -7.42
C THR A 16 4.64 -3.97 -6.83
N LEU A 17 5.03 -5.02 -7.56
CA LEU A 17 5.98 -6.02 -7.08
C LEU A 17 7.36 -5.42 -6.79
N ILE A 18 7.89 -4.59 -7.69
CA ILE A 18 9.21 -3.95 -7.53
C ILE A 18 9.20 -3.02 -6.31
N THR A 19 8.18 -2.18 -6.17
CA THR A 19 8.09 -1.23 -5.05
C THR A 19 7.82 -1.93 -3.72
N PHE A 20 7.05 -3.02 -3.73
CA PHE A 20 6.84 -3.84 -2.54
C PHE A 20 8.12 -4.57 -2.12
N ALA A 21 8.89 -5.10 -3.09
CA ALA A 21 10.19 -5.72 -2.82
C ALA A 21 11.19 -4.72 -2.24
N ALA A 22 11.27 -3.52 -2.81
CA ALA A 22 12.11 -2.44 -2.27
C ALA A 22 11.69 -2.05 -0.84
N TYR A 23 10.38 -1.95 -0.59
CA TYR A 23 9.86 -1.66 0.74
C TYR A 23 10.14 -2.80 1.75
N ALA A 24 10.04 -4.06 1.32
CA ALA A 24 10.38 -5.20 2.16
C ALA A 24 11.86 -5.16 2.60
N VAL A 25 12.77 -4.72 1.72
CA VAL A 25 14.18 -4.50 2.09
C VAL A 25 14.31 -3.40 3.14
N VAL A 26 13.60 -2.28 2.99
CA VAL A 26 13.58 -1.21 4.01
C VAL A 26 13.07 -1.74 5.35
N LEU A 27 12.01 -2.55 5.34
CA LEU A 27 11.44 -3.14 6.54
C LEU A 27 12.46 -4.08 7.21
N VAL A 28 13.04 -5.02 6.48
CA VAL A 28 14.02 -5.97 7.03
C VAL A 28 15.24 -5.25 7.60
N THR A 29 15.79 -4.28 6.86
CA THR A 29 16.96 -3.51 7.32
C THR A 29 16.67 -2.63 8.53
N ALA A 30 15.43 -2.16 8.72
CA ALA A 30 15.04 -1.41 9.92
C ALA A 30 15.03 -2.27 11.20
N PHE A 31 14.86 -3.58 11.08
CA PHE A 31 14.78 -4.52 12.20
C PHE A 31 15.98 -5.48 12.29
N TRP A 32 17.01 -5.29 11.44
CA TRP A 32 18.18 -6.17 11.39
C TRP A 32 19.18 -5.88 12.52
N ASP A 33 19.46 -4.61 12.79
CA ASP A 33 20.32 -4.17 13.90
C ASP A 33 19.47 -3.68 15.09
N LEU A 34 19.90 -4.03 16.31
CA LEU A 34 19.20 -3.68 17.56
C LEU A 34 19.03 -2.13 17.63
N PRO A 35 17.81 -1.62 17.91
CA PRO A 35 17.33 -0.35 17.37
C PRO A 35 17.68 0.85 18.24
N LEU A 36 18.97 1.13 18.46
CA LEU A 36 19.35 2.33 19.23
C LEU A 36 19.48 3.61 18.39
N ASP A 37 19.72 3.52 17.07
CA ASP A 37 19.88 4.74 16.26
C ASP A 37 19.52 4.52 14.78
N ILE A 38 18.22 4.49 14.46
CA ILE A 38 17.77 4.42 13.06
C ILE A 38 17.88 5.82 12.45
N PRO A 39 18.65 6.00 11.36
CA PRO A 39 18.78 7.32 10.77
C PRO A 39 17.44 7.82 10.22
N THR A 40 17.22 9.13 10.32
CA THR A 40 15.89 9.75 10.08
C THR A 40 15.36 9.47 8.67
N TRP A 41 16.22 9.38 7.67
CA TRP A 41 15.83 9.04 6.29
C TRP A 41 15.21 7.64 6.21
N HIS A 42 15.76 6.67 6.94
CA HIS A 42 15.29 5.29 6.98
C HIS A 42 13.94 5.19 7.70
N GLN A 43 13.77 5.94 8.77
CA GLN A 43 12.49 6.07 9.47
C GLN A 43 11.40 6.66 8.56
N LEU A 44 11.71 7.68 7.75
CA LEU A 44 10.78 8.24 6.78
C LEU A 44 10.40 7.22 5.69
N LEU A 45 11.37 6.46 5.17
CA LEU A 45 11.08 5.38 4.22
C LEU A 45 10.18 4.31 4.83
N LEU A 46 10.45 3.89 6.07
CA LEU A 46 9.63 2.91 6.78
C LEU A 46 8.19 3.38 6.96
N LEU A 47 7.99 4.67 7.30
CA LEU A 47 6.68 5.25 7.56
C LEU A 47 5.88 5.63 6.31
N TYR A 48 6.52 5.99 5.20
CA TYR A 48 5.82 6.59 4.07
C TYR A 48 6.01 5.87 2.74
N ALA A 49 7.07 5.08 2.55
CA ALA A 49 7.39 4.54 1.23
C ALA A 49 6.37 3.49 0.75
N HIS A 50 5.72 2.76 1.67
CA HIS A 50 4.64 1.82 1.34
C HIS A 50 3.35 2.48 0.85
N PHE A 51 3.26 3.82 0.83
CA PHE A 51 2.27 4.55 0.03
C PHE A 51 2.31 4.10 -1.44
N ILE A 52 3.51 3.99 -2.02
CA ILE A 52 3.72 3.74 -3.45
C ILE A 52 3.23 2.36 -3.89
N PRO A 53 3.68 1.24 -3.28
CA PRO A 53 3.18 -0.09 -3.66
C PRO A 53 1.68 -0.22 -3.43
N MET A 54 1.13 0.38 -2.36
CA MET A 54 -0.30 0.30 -2.06
C MET A 54 -1.15 1.12 -3.03
N PHE A 55 -0.63 2.27 -3.48
CA PHE A 55 -1.24 3.04 -4.56
C PHE A 55 -1.33 2.23 -5.86
N PHE A 56 -0.22 1.63 -6.31
CA PHE A 56 -0.22 0.85 -7.56
C PHE A 56 -1.08 -0.41 -7.46
N LEU A 57 -0.99 -1.11 -6.33
CA LEU A 57 -1.82 -2.28 -6.04
C LEU A 57 -3.30 -1.92 -6.11
N GLU A 58 -3.71 -0.85 -5.42
CA GLU A 58 -5.11 -0.46 -5.36
C GLU A 58 -5.62 0.03 -6.72
N LEU A 59 -4.78 0.71 -7.50
CA LEU A 59 -5.12 1.13 -8.86
C LEU A 59 -5.32 -0.10 -9.78
N LEU A 60 -4.51 -1.15 -9.61
CA LEU A 60 -4.66 -2.42 -10.30
C LEU A 60 -5.97 -3.12 -9.89
N LEU A 61 -6.22 -3.25 -8.58
CA LEU A 61 -7.45 -3.87 -8.05
C LEU A 61 -8.71 -3.11 -8.46
N CYS A 62 -8.62 -1.78 -8.55
CA CYS A 62 -9.71 -0.96 -9.07
C CYS A 62 -10.07 -1.28 -10.53
N ARG A 63 -9.10 -1.76 -11.31
CA ARG A 63 -9.29 -2.16 -12.72
C ARG A 63 -9.72 -3.61 -12.87
N THR A 64 -9.21 -4.53 -12.06
CA THR A 64 -9.34 -5.98 -12.29
C THR A 64 -10.26 -6.70 -11.31
N ALA A 65 -10.45 -6.15 -10.10
CA ALA A 65 -11.06 -6.88 -8.99
C ALA A 65 -12.42 -6.31 -8.56
N LYS A 66 -13.22 -7.17 -7.92
CA LYS A 66 -14.46 -6.78 -7.21
C LYS A 66 -14.12 -5.99 -5.94
N ILE A 67 -15.07 -5.16 -5.49
CA ILE A 67 -14.89 -4.28 -4.32
C ILE A 67 -14.42 -4.99 -3.05
N LYS A 68 -14.88 -6.24 -2.81
CA LYS A 68 -14.44 -7.04 -1.65
C LYS A 68 -12.92 -7.27 -1.65
N TRP A 69 -12.36 -7.62 -2.81
CA TRP A 69 -10.92 -7.90 -2.95
C TRP A 69 -10.07 -6.63 -2.97
N ARG A 70 -10.65 -5.49 -3.37
CA ARG A 70 -10.01 -4.18 -3.29
C ARG A 70 -9.70 -3.78 -1.86
N ILE A 71 -10.57 -4.11 -0.91
CA ILE A 71 -10.34 -3.77 0.50
C ILE A 71 -9.54 -4.88 1.19
N LEU A 72 -9.87 -6.14 0.91
CA LEU A 72 -9.29 -7.29 1.62
C LEU A 72 -7.80 -7.46 1.33
N LEU A 73 -7.38 -7.35 0.06
CA LEU A 73 -6.00 -7.64 -0.30
C LEU A 73 -5.00 -6.63 0.30
N PRO A 74 -5.21 -5.30 0.20
CA PRO A 74 -4.36 -4.32 0.87
C PRO A 74 -4.41 -4.47 2.39
N ALA A 75 -5.59 -4.75 2.97
CA ALA A 75 -5.73 -4.92 4.42
C ALA A 75 -4.92 -6.12 4.94
N VAL A 76 -4.97 -7.27 4.27
CA VAL A 76 -4.20 -8.46 4.65
C VAL A 76 -2.69 -8.21 4.54
N LEU A 77 -2.25 -7.53 3.47
CA LEU A 77 -0.84 -7.18 3.28
C LEU A 77 -0.28 -6.29 4.40
N LEU A 78 -1.10 -5.41 4.98
CA LEU A 78 -0.72 -4.59 6.12
C LEU A 78 -0.87 -5.33 7.46
N ALA A 79 -1.91 -6.15 7.60
CA ALA A 79 -2.22 -6.82 8.85
C ALA A 79 -1.14 -7.83 9.25
N VAL A 80 -0.55 -8.57 8.30
CA VAL A 80 0.49 -9.57 8.59
C VAL A 80 1.71 -8.96 9.31
N PRO A 81 2.41 -7.95 8.76
CA PRO A 81 3.55 -7.33 9.44
C PRO A 81 3.13 -6.54 10.69
N GLY A 82 1.96 -5.88 10.68
CA GLY A 82 1.47 -5.14 11.83
C GLY A 82 1.16 -6.05 13.04
N LEU A 83 0.49 -7.18 12.82
CA LEU A 83 0.20 -8.16 13.87
C LEU A 83 1.45 -8.85 14.37
N TRP A 84 2.40 -9.17 13.47
CA TRP A 84 3.71 -9.68 13.88
C TRP A 84 4.40 -8.72 14.83
N PHE A 85 4.48 -7.44 14.48
CA PHE A 85 5.07 -6.40 15.33
C PHE A 85 4.38 -6.28 16.69
N VAL A 86 3.04 -6.25 16.73
CA VAL A 86 2.28 -6.18 17.98
C VAL A 86 2.51 -7.42 18.85
N ALA A 87 2.58 -8.61 18.24
CA ALA A 87 2.86 -9.85 18.95
C ALA A 87 4.29 -9.85 19.53
N SER A 88 5.28 -9.34 18.79
CA SER A 88 6.65 -9.15 19.29
C SER A 88 6.74 -8.10 20.40
N ALA A 89 5.85 -7.10 20.38
CA ALA A 89 5.74 -6.07 21.40
C ALA A 89 4.74 -6.45 22.52
N GLU A 90 4.56 -7.74 22.80
CA GLU A 90 3.74 -8.26 23.91
C GLU A 90 2.32 -7.65 24.00
N TRP A 91 1.74 -7.24 22.86
CA TRP A 91 0.42 -6.65 22.77
C TRP A 91 0.23 -5.32 23.50
N TYR A 92 1.31 -4.57 23.77
CA TYR A 92 1.21 -3.25 24.39
C TYR A 92 0.34 -2.28 23.56
N ALA A 93 -0.44 -1.43 24.25
CA ALA A 93 -1.29 -0.42 23.62
C ALA A 93 -0.48 0.52 22.70
N MET A 94 0.76 0.83 23.08
CA MET A 94 1.66 1.66 22.28
C MET A 94 2.00 1.01 20.92
N ALA A 95 2.13 -0.31 20.86
CA ALA A 95 2.39 -1.01 19.61
C ALA A 95 1.23 -0.87 18.62
N TRP A 96 -0.01 -0.93 19.11
CA TRP A 96 -1.21 -0.68 18.30
C TRP A 96 -1.27 0.75 17.76
N LEU A 97 -0.90 1.74 18.57
CA LEU A 97 -0.83 3.13 18.12
C LEU A 97 0.21 3.32 17.01
N LEU A 98 1.38 2.68 17.15
CA LEU A 98 2.43 2.72 16.14
C LEU A 98 2.00 2.03 14.84
N VAL A 99 1.33 0.88 14.91
CA VAL A 99 0.75 0.22 13.72
C VAL A 99 -0.33 1.09 13.09
N GLY A 100 -1.20 1.72 13.90
CA GLY A 100 -2.21 2.65 13.41
C GLY A 100 -1.58 3.82 12.64
N TRP A 101 -0.52 4.42 13.19
CA TRP A 101 0.25 5.48 12.55
C TRP A 101 0.93 5.01 11.26
N TRP A 102 1.56 3.84 11.30
CA TRP A 102 2.21 3.21 10.16
C TRP A 102 1.22 2.89 9.02
N CYS A 103 -0.05 2.64 9.33
CA CYS A 103 -1.11 2.40 8.35
C CYS A 103 -1.63 3.68 7.66
N VAL A 104 -1.25 4.89 8.09
CA VAL A 104 -1.75 6.13 7.48
C VAL A 104 -1.30 6.27 6.02
N ALA A 105 -0.01 6.11 5.75
CA ALA A 105 0.56 6.20 4.41
C ALA A 105 -0.10 5.24 3.39
N PRO A 106 -0.26 3.93 3.67
CA PRO A 106 -0.84 3.00 2.71
C PRO A 106 -2.34 3.25 2.51
N VAL A 107 -3.08 3.67 3.55
CA VAL A 107 -4.48 4.10 3.42
C VAL A 107 -4.59 5.30 2.47
N LEU A 108 -3.71 6.30 2.61
CA LEU A 108 -3.65 7.44 1.68
C LEU A 108 -3.33 6.99 0.25
N GLY A 109 -2.43 6.02 0.08
CA GLY A 109 -2.12 5.41 -1.23
C GLY A 109 -3.35 4.77 -1.87
N CYS A 110 -4.10 3.97 -1.10
CA CYS A 110 -5.34 3.36 -1.57
C CYS A 110 -6.40 4.41 -1.94
N LEU A 111 -6.61 5.44 -1.10
CA LEU A 111 -7.56 6.52 -1.37
C LEU A 111 -7.19 7.30 -2.63
N ALA A 112 -5.92 7.63 -2.83
CA ALA A 112 -5.45 8.30 -4.03
C ALA A 112 -5.74 7.48 -5.29
N ALA A 113 -5.55 6.16 -5.23
CA ALA A 113 -5.87 5.26 -6.34
C ALA A 113 -7.36 5.25 -6.68
N TRP A 114 -8.24 5.25 -5.66
CA TRP A 114 -9.69 5.34 -5.84
C TRP A 114 -10.10 6.65 -6.50
N VAL A 115 -9.53 7.77 -6.07
CA VAL A 115 -9.80 9.10 -6.64
C VAL A 115 -9.41 9.14 -8.11
N ILE A 116 -8.19 8.73 -8.45
CA ILE A 116 -7.70 8.71 -9.84
C ILE A 116 -8.55 7.77 -10.71
N TRP A 117 -8.90 6.61 -10.17
CA TRP A 117 -9.77 5.68 -10.88
C TRP A 117 -11.18 6.25 -11.09
N ALA A 118 -11.77 6.91 -10.09
CA ALA A 118 -13.07 7.55 -10.22
C ALA A 118 -13.06 8.68 -11.26
N ILE A 119 -12.03 9.53 -11.25
CA ILE A 119 -11.85 10.61 -12.23
C ILE A 119 -11.71 10.04 -13.64
N SER A 120 -10.81 9.06 -13.83
CA SER A 120 -10.59 8.45 -15.15
C SER A 120 -11.85 7.77 -15.69
N ARG A 121 -12.69 7.17 -14.84
CA ARG A 121 -13.99 6.62 -15.26
C ARG A 121 -15.01 7.69 -15.62
N ARG A 122 -14.98 8.88 -15.00
CA ARG A 122 -15.85 10.00 -15.38
C ARG A 122 -15.41 10.61 -16.71
N VAL A 123 -14.12 10.83 -16.91
CA VAL A 123 -13.57 11.37 -18.17
C VAL A 123 -13.81 10.40 -19.34
N ALA A 124 -13.66 9.10 -19.12
CA ALA A 124 -13.88 8.07 -20.15
C ALA A 124 -15.36 7.80 -20.46
N ARG A 125 -16.30 8.40 -19.73
CA ARG A 125 -17.72 8.44 -20.09
C ARG A 125 -18.02 9.86 -20.59
N PRO A 126 -17.82 10.17 -21.88
CA PRO A 126 -18.33 11.43 -22.41
C PRO A 126 -19.85 11.45 -22.17
N ASN A 127 -20.32 12.57 -21.65
CA ASN A 127 -21.72 12.83 -21.32
C ASN A 127 -22.60 12.42 -22.51
N PRO A 128 -23.65 11.60 -22.34
CA PRO A 128 -24.70 11.51 -23.35
C PRO A 128 -25.45 12.84 -23.30
N ILE A 129 -25.04 13.79 -24.13
CA ILE A 129 -25.85 14.95 -24.47
C ILE A 129 -26.84 14.49 -25.54
#